data_AF-R7L9F8-F1
#
_entry.id   AF-R7L9F8-F1
#
_cell.length_a   1.000
_cell.length_b   1.000
_cell.length_c   1.000
_cell.angle_alpha   90.00
_cell.angle_beta   90.00
_cell.angle_gamma   90.00
#
_symmetry.space_group_name_H-M   'P 1'
#
loop_
_entity.id
_entity.type
_entity.pdbx_description
1 polymer ?
#
loop_
_entity_poly.entity_id
_entity_poly.type
_entity_poly.pdbx_seq_one_letter_code
_entity_poly.pdbx_strand_id
1 'polypeptide(L)'
;MNFLMLKQFFIFFKDVKFHAAAVAFGGALGALARCGVSLSVDNQILAVFICNICGSFILATAIELRTKIRSELESLVSIGFCGGLSIFASFSRDSVAALRAENFSLFFINLSANFILCVCAVLAAQFLAEKLRYISAYLKDSEESQKYDSETGKIFDAIRHSFSRPNIEKIPTISERAMVQPRTPAPPPSKSIPQPPICPQGGTGSTGGEKS
;
A
#
# COMPACT_ATOMS: atom_id res chain seq x y z
N MET A 1 -3.12 -17.24 -44.02
CA MET A 1 -3.53 -16.79 -42.67
C MET A 1 -2.88 -17.71 -41.65
N ASN A 2 -1.86 -17.23 -40.93
CA ASN A 2 -0.98 -18.08 -40.11
C ASN A 2 -1.71 -18.70 -38.90
N PHE A 3 -1.37 -19.94 -38.54
CA PHE A 3 -1.92 -20.64 -37.37
C PHE A 3 -1.77 -19.83 -36.06
N LEU A 4 -0.69 -19.05 -35.93
CA LEU A 4 -0.49 -18.09 -34.84
C LEU A 4 -1.54 -16.96 -34.81
N MET A 5 -1.94 -16.44 -35.98
CA MET A 5 -3.00 -15.42 -36.07
C MET A 5 -4.35 -16.00 -35.66
N LEU A 6 -4.65 -17.24 -36.03
CA LEU A 6 -5.89 -17.92 -35.64
C LEU A 6 -5.93 -18.17 -34.12
N LYS A 7 -4.79 -18.55 -33.52
CA LYS A 7 -4.66 -18.75 -32.07
C LYS A 7 -4.79 -17.43 -31.30
N GLN A 8 -4.15 -16.36 -31.78
CA GLN A 8 -4.26 -15.02 -31.21
C GLN A 8 -5.71 -14.52 -31.25
N PHE A 9 -6.40 -14.76 -32.37
CA PHE A 9 -7.80 -14.42 -32.56
C PHE A 9 -8.71 -15.19 -31.58
N PHE A 10 -8.54 -16.51 -31.45
CA PHE A 10 -9.33 -17.30 -30.50
C PHE A 10 -9.06 -16.94 -29.03
N ILE A 11 -7.81 -16.64 -28.67
CA ILE A 11 -7.43 -16.18 -27.31
C ILE A 11 -8.09 -14.83 -27.03
N PHE A 12 -8.00 -13.88 -27.96
CA PHE A 12 -8.66 -12.58 -27.84
C PHE A 12 -10.17 -12.72 -27.62
N PHE A 13 -10.86 -13.56 -28.41
CA PHE A 13 -12.29 -13.81 -28.22
C PHE A 13 -12.61 -14.52 -26.90
N LYS A 14 -11.70 -15.34 -26.37
CA LYS A 14 -11.89 -15.99 -25.08
C LYS A 14 -11.75 -14.98 -23.94
N ASP A 15 -10.73 -14.14 -23.97
CA ASP A 15 -10.48 -13.14 -22.94
C ASP A 15 -11.55 -12.06 -22.92
N VAL A 16 -12.02 -11.59 -24.08
CA VAL A 16 -13.15 -10.64 -24.19
C VAL A 16 -14.43 -11.19 -23.54
N LYS A 17 -14.70 -12.49 -23.67
CA LYS A 17 -15.88 -13.12 -23.05
C LYS A 17 -15.79 -13.14 -21.52
N PHE A 18 -14.60 -13.42 -20.97
CA PHE A 18 -14.40 -13.40 -19.51
C PHE A 18 -14.52 -11.99 -18.94
N HIS A 19 -13.92 -10.99 -19.60
CA HIS A 19 -14.02 -9.58 -19.18
C HIS A 19 -15.46 -9.10 -19.20
N ALA A 20 -16.19 -9.36 -20.29
CA ALA A 20 -17.58 -8.96 -20.40
C ALA A 20 -18.46 -9.63 -19.32
N ALA A 21 -18.25 -10.91 -19.02
CA ALA A 21 -18.96 -11.60 -17.95
C ALA A 21 -18.65 -11.01 -16.56
N ALA A 22 -17.39 -10.69 -16.30
CA ALA A 22 -16.94 -10.05 -15.06
C ALA A 22 -17.59 -8.67 -14.88
N VAL A 23 -17.60 -7.84 -15.93
CA VAL A 23 -18.27 -6.53 -15.94
C VAL A 23 -19.78 -6.67 -15.73
N ALA A 24 -20.43 -7.60 -16.44
CA ALA A 24 -21.88 -7.81 -16.32
C ALA A 24 -22.28 -8.25 -14.91
N PHE A 25 -21.53 -9.18 -14.33
CA PHE A 25 -21.79 -9.67 -12.98
C PHE A 25 -21.53 -8.58 -11.93
N GLY A 26 -20.40 -7.87 -12.03
CA GLY A 26 -20.11 -6.72 -11.17
C GLY A 26 -21.18 -5.64 -11.28
N GLY A 27 -21.59 -5.29 -12.50
CA GLY A 27 -22.63 -4.29 -12.78
C GLY A 27 -23.99 -4.66 -12.19
N ALA A 28 -24.39 -5.94 -12.31
CA ALA A 28 -25.61 -6.43 -11.67
C ALA A 28 -25.54 -6.29 -10.14
N LEU A 29 -24.42 -6.71 -9.52
CA LEU A 29 -24.22 -6.55 -8.07
C LEU A 29 -24.23 -5.09 -7.64
N GLY A 30 -23.57 -4.19 -8.39
CA GLY A 30 -23.55 -2.76 -8.10
C GLY A 30 -24.95 -2.14 -8.18
N ALA A 31 -25.72 -2.48 -9.22
CA ALA A 31 -27.08 -2.00 -9.38
C ALA A 31 -28.02 -2.53 -8.29
N LEU A 32 -27.86 -3.79 -7.87
CA LEU A 32 -28.61 -4.37 -6.74
C LEU A 32 -28.24 -3.68 -5.41
N ALA A 33 -26.96 -3.42 -5.16
CA ALA A 33 -26.52 -2.68 -3.98
C ALA A 33 -27.11 -1.26 -3.96
N ARG A 34 -27.09 -0.56 -5.09
CA ARG A 34 -27.73 0.76 -5.24
C ARG A 34 -29.24 0.69 -4.97
N CYS A 35 -29.93 -0.32 -5.49
CA CYS A 35 -31.34 -0.55 -5.18
C CYS A 35 -31.56 -0.79 -3.69
N GLY A 36 -30.71 -1.58 -3.03
CA GLY A 36 -30.77 -1.80 -1.58
C GLY A 36 -30.62 -0.52 -0.77
N VAL A 37 -29.67 0.35 -1.15
CA VAL A 37 -29.50 1.69 -0.53
C VAL A 37 -30.74 2.55 -0.77
N SER A 38 -31.28 2.55 -1.99
CA SER A 38 -32.46 3.34 -2.36
C SER A 38 -33.74 2.90 -1.63
N LEU A 39 -33.81 1.63 -1.21
CA LEU A 39 -34.90 1.07 -0.39
C LEU A 39 -34.70 1.33 1.11
N SER A 40 -33.46 1.51 1.55
CA SER A 40 -33.11 1.71 2.96
C SER A 40 -33.09 3.18 3.37
N VAL A 41 -33.01 4.09 2.40
CA VAL A 41 -32.93 5.54 2.61
C VAL A 41 -34.14 6.20 1.93
N ASP A 42 -35.02 6.79 2.73
CA ASP A 42 -36.26 7.41 2.24
C ASP A 42 -35.98 8.55 1.24
N ASN A 43 -34.93 9.33 1.49
CA ASN A 43 -34.54 10.42 0.62
C ASN A 43 -33.69 9.91 -0.57
N GLN A 44 -34.30 9.90 -1.75
CA GLN A 44 -33.66 9.42 -2.98
C GLN A 44 -32.41 10.23 -3.38
N ILE A 45 -32.37 11.53 -3.10
CA ILE A 45 -31.18 12.37 -3.35
C ILE A 45 -30.03 11.89 -2.46
N LEU A 46 -30.32 11.62 -1.18
CA LEU A 46 -29.33 11.11 -0.24
C LEU A 46 -28.87 9.69 -0.62
N ALA A 47 -29.78 8.83 -1.08
CA ALA A 47 -29.44 7.49 -1.57
C ALA A 47 -28.46 7.55 -2.75
N VAL A 48 -28.76 8.37 -3.78
CA VAL A 48 -27.88 8.58 -4.94
C VAL A 48 -26.52 9.11 -4.51
N PHE A 49 -26.51 10.06 -3.59
CA PHE A 49 -25.31 10.66 -3.05
C PHE A 49 -24.41 9.64 -2.32
N ILE A 50 -24.98 8.79 -1.45
CA ILE A 50 -24.26 7.71 -0.77
C ILE A 50 -23.67 6.75 -1.80
N CYS A 51 -24.46 6.35 -2.80
CA CYS A 51 -23.99 5.44 -3.84
C CYS A 51 -22.83 6.02 -4.67
N ASN A 52 -22.88 7.31 -5.02
CA ASN A 52 -21.81 7.98 -5.77
C ASN A 52 -20.52 8.11 -4.96
N ILE A 53 -20.61 8.47 -3.68
CA ILE A 53 -19.44 8.58 -2.78
C ILE A 53 -18.80 7.21 -2.57
N CYS A 54 -19.60 6.20 -2.21
CA CYS A 54 -19.10 4.84 -2.02
C CYS A 54 -18.51 4.27 -3.31
N GLY A 55 -19.17 4.47 -4.45
CA GLY A 55 -18.66 4.05 -5.75
C GLY A 55 -17.32 4.69 -6.10
N SER A 56 -17.18 6.00 -5.87
CA SER A 56 -15.93 6.73 -6.13
C SER A 56 -14.79 6.26 -5.22
N PHE A 57 -15.09 6.05 -3.93
CA PHE A 57 -14.11 5.54 -2.96
C PHE A 57 -13.62 4.13 -3.30
N ILE A 58 -14.54 3.21 -3.60
CA ILE A 58 -14.23 1.82 -3.95
C ILE A 58 -13.44 1.77 -5.25
N LEU A 59 -13.84 2.54 -6.26
CA LEU A 59 -13.14 2.63 -7.54
C LEU A 59 -11.69 3.08 -7.35
N ALA A 60 -11.48 4.19 -6.63
CA ALA A 60 -10.14 4.71 -6.36
C ALA A 60 -9.30 3.70 -5.57
N THR A 61 -9.86 3.10 -4.52
CA THR A 61 -9.15 2.07 -3.73
C THR A 61 -8.76 0.88 -4.59
N ALA A 62 -9.66 0.40 -5.46
CA ALA A 62 -9.39 -0.73 -6.34
C ALA A 62 -8.26 -0.43 -7.34
N ILE A 63 -8.22 0.79 -7.88
CA ILE A 63 -7.15 1.25 -8.78
C ILE A 63 -5.82 1.34 -8.03
N GLU A 64 -5.80 1.90 -6.82
CA GLU A 64 -4.56 2.13 -6.07
C GLU A 64 -3.96 0.86 -5.44
N LEU A 65 -4.79 -0.12 -5.06
CA LEU A 65 -4.34 -1.40 -4.52
C LEU A 65 -3.95 -2.42 -5.61
N ARG A 66 -4.05 -2.04 -6.90
CA ARG A 66 -3.70 -2.96 -7.99
C ARG A 66 -2.23 -3.40 -7.87
N THR A 67 -2.04 -4.68 -7.62
CA THR A 67 -0.72 -5.33 -7.48
C THR A 67 -0.59 -6.41 -8.54
N LYS A 68 -0.37 -6.03 -9.81
CA LYS A 68 -0.36 -6.98 -10.96
C LYS A 68 -1.60 -7.91 -11.02
N ILE A 69 -2.71 -7.53 -10.39
CA ILE A 69 -3.91 -8.37 -10.24
C ILE A 69 -4.55 -8.58 -11.62
N ARG A 70 -5.08 -9.80 -11.83
CA ARG A 70 -5.78 -10.23 -13.05
C ARG A 70 -6.79 -9.15 -13.49
N SER A 71 -6.64 -8.72 -14.74
CA SER A 71 -7.50 -7.76 -15.47
C SER A 71 -9.01 -7.96 -15.24
N GLU A 72 -9.43 -9.19 -15.00
CA GLU A 72 -10.82 -9.60 -14.75
C GLU A 72 -11.41 -9.04 -13.44
N LEU A 73 -10.67 -9.10 -12.33
CA LEU A 73 -11.17 -8.61 -11.03
C LEU A 73 -11.26 -7.08 -11.02
N GLU A 74 -10.31 -6.42 -11.68
CA GLU A 74 -10.37 -4.98 -11.90
C GLU A 74 -11.59 -4.61 -12.75
N SER A 75 -11.84 -5.35 -13.84
CA SER A 75 -13.02 -5.11 -14.68
C SER A 75 -14.34 -5.34 -13.92
N LEU A 76 -14.39 -6.39 -13.09
CA LEU A 76 -15.54 -6.69 -12.23
C LEU A 76 -15.83 -5.55 -11.25
N VAL A 77 -14.81 -5.04 -10.56
CA VAL A 77 -14.99 -4.04 -9.51
C VAL A 77 -15.11 -2.63 -10.08
N SER A 78 -14.15 -2.23 -10.91
CA SER A 78 -14.03 -0.85 -11.40
C SER A 78 -15.10 -0.51 -12.43
N ILE A 79 -15.21 -1.30 -13.50
CA ILE A 79 -16.18 -1.04 -14.58
C ILE A 79 -17.55 -1.59 -14.21
N GLY A 80 -17.60 -2.83 -13.69
CA GLY A 80 -18.84 -3.49 -13.29
C GLY A 80 -19.46 -2.86 -12.06
N PHE A 81 -18.96 -3.23 -10.87
CA PHE A 81 -19.59 -2.89 -9.58
C PHE A 81 -19.70 -1.39 -9.35
N CYS A 82 -18.61 -0.63 -9.49
CA CYS A 82 -18.65 0.82 -9.27
C CYS A 82 -19.50 1.52 -10.34
N GLY A 83 -19.49 1.02 -11.58
CA GLY A 83 -20.35 1.54 -12.66
C GLY A 83 -21.85 1.26 -12.44
N GLY A 84 -22.20 0.12 -11.84
CA GLY A 84 -23.59 -0.20 -11.46
C GLY A 84 -24.05 0.49 -10.17
N LEU A 85 -23.13 0.71 -9.24
CA LEU A 85 -23.40 1.34 -7.94
C LEU A 85 -23.59 2.85 -8.07
N SER A 86 -22.67 3.55 -8.72
CA SER A 86 -22.75 5.01 -8.94
C SER A 86 -23.70 5.35 -10.09
N ILE A 87 -24.45 6.46 -9.99
CA ILE A 87 -25.44 6.83 -11.00
C ILE A 87 -25.59 8.34 -11.20
N PHE A 88 -24.80 8.90 -12.14
CA PHE A 88 -24.88 10.32 -12.48
C PHE A 88 -26.23 10.73 -13.10
N ALA A 89 -26.91 9.83 -13.81
CA ALA A 89 -28.19 10.11 -14.46
C ALA A 89 -29.30 10.48 -13.45
N SER A 90 -29.38 9.79 -12.30
CA SER A 90 -30.35 10.12 -11.25
C SER A 90 -30.03 11.47 -10.60
N PHE A 91 -28.75 11.73 -10.31
CA PHE A 91 -28.28 13.03 -9.83
C PHE A 91 -28.69 14.17 -10.78
N SER A 92 -28.51 13.98 -12.09
CA SER A 92 -28.87 14.97 -13.12
C SER A 92 -30.39 15.20 -13.16
N ARG A 93 -31.19 14.13 -13.16
CA ARG A 93 -32.66 14.22 -13.11
C ARG A 93 -33.13 15.03 -11.89
N ASP A 94 -32.61 14.72 -10.72
CA ASP A 94 -33.03 15.38 -9.47
C ASP A 94 -32.57 16.84 -9.43
N SER A 95 -31.39 17.14 -9.99
CA SER A 95 -30.90 18.51 -10.16
C SER A 95 -31.78 19.33 -11.11
N VAL A 96 -32.17 18.78 -12.25
CA VAL A 96 -33.10 19.43 -13.18
C VAL A 96 -34.48 19.61 -12.55
N ALA A 97 -34.96 18.65 -11.76
CA ALA A 97 -36.21 18.78 -11.03
C ALA A 97 -36.16 19.95 -10.02
N ALA A 98 -35.06 20.12 -9.29
CA ALA A 98 -34.85 21.25 -8.38
C ALA A 98 -34.85 22.59 -9.13
N LEU A 99 -34.18 22.68 -10.29
CA LEU A 99 -34.20 23.88 -11.13
C LEU A 99 -35.60 24.23 -11.63
N ARG A 100 -36.36 23.23 -12.10
CA ARG A 100 -37.75 23.44 -12.57
C ARG A 100 -38.69 23.87 -11.45
N ALA A 101 -38.40 23.48 -10.22
CA ALA A 101 -39.12 23.90 -9.03
C ALA A 101 -38.64 25.25 -8.47
N GLU A 102 -37.74 25.96 -9.18
CA GLU A 102 -37.09 27.20 -8.75
C GLU A 102 -36.33 27.07 -7.41
N ASN A 103 -36.03 25.84 -6.99
CA ASN A 103 -35.28 25.56 -5.78
C ASN A 103 -33.78 25.54 -6.09
N PHE A 104 -33.23 26.72 -6.35
CA PHE A 104 -31.81 26.89 -6.65
C PHE A 104 -30.90 26.43 -5.51
N SER A 105 -31.34 26.59 -4.27
CA SER A 105 -30.59 26.14 -3.09
C SER A 105 -30.35 24.63 -3.14
N LEU A 106 -31.40 23.83 -3.34
CA LEU A 106 -31.29 22.38 -3.44
C LEU A 106 -30.44 21.95 -4.64
N PHE A 107 -30.59 22.63 -5.78
CA PHE A 107 -29.77 22.38 -6.97
C PHE A 107 -28.26 22.55 -6.68
N PHE A 108 -27.87 23.71 -6.13
CA PHE A 108 -26.46 24.00 -5.84
C PHE A 108 -25.90 23.11 -4.75
N ILE A 109 -26.67 22.81 -3.70
CA ILE A 109 -26.26 21.88 -2.65
C ILE A 109 -26.03 20.49 -3.26
N ASN A 110 -26.98 19.96 -4.03
CA ASN A 110 -26.85 18.63 -4.63
C ASN A 110 -25.63 18.55 -5.56
N LEU A 111 -25.42 19.57 -6.41
CA LEU A 111 -24.29 19.66 -7.34
C LEU A 111 -22.95 19.74 -6.62
N SER A 112 -22.80 20.72 -5.74
CA SER A 112 -21.54 20.96 -5.01
C SER A 112 -21.21 19.82 -4.08
N ALA A 113 -22.19 19.30 -3.33
CA ALA A 113 -21.97 18.19 -2.40
C ALA A 113 -21.55 16.92 -3.14
N ASN A 114 -22.25 16.52 -4.21
CA ASN A 114 -21.85 15.34 -4.98
C ASN A 114 -20.43 15.48 -5.53
N PHE A 115 -20.13 16.63 -6.16
CA PHE A 115 -18.82 16.85 -6.76
C PHE A 115 -17.69 16.86 -5.71
N ILE A 116 -17.80 17.72 -4.69
CA ILE A 116 -16.76 17.89 -3.68
C ILE A 116 -16.53 16.60 -2.91
N LEU A 117 -17.60 15.91 -2.47
CA LEU A 117 -17.42 14.73 -1.62
C LEU A 117 -16.97 13.50 -2.40
N CYS A 118 -17.35 13.35 -3.67
CA CYS A 118 -16.75 12.30 -4.50
C CYS A 118 -15.25 12.54 -4.71
N VAL A 119 -14.84 13.79 -4.95
CA VAL A 119 -13.40 14.14 -5.04
C VAL A 119 -12.69 13.86 -3.71
N CYS A 120 -13.25 14.30 -2.58
CA CYS A 120 -12.69 14.01 -1.26
C CYS A 120 -12.60 12.50 -1.00
N ALA A 121 -13.60 11.72 -1.41
CA ALA A 121 -13.60 10.27 -1.26
C ALA A 121 -12.48 9.60 -2.07
N VAL A 122 -12.23 10.07 -3.30
CA VAL A 122 -11.09 9.59 -4.11
C VAL A 122 -9.77 9.92 -3.40
N LEU A 123 -9.58 11.15 -2.95
CA LEU A 123 -8.36 11.55 -2.23
C LEU A 123 -8.15 10.74 -0.95
N ALA A 124 -9.22 10.51 -0.19
CA ALA A 124 -9.19 9.68 1.03
C ALA A 124 -8.80 8.23 0.71
N ALA A 125 -9.34 7.66 -0.38
CA ALA A 125 -8.99 6.33 -0.84
C ALA A 125 -7.51 6.23 -1.23
N GLN A 126 -6.96 7.23 -1.94
CA GLN A 126 -5.55 7.27 -2.31
C GLN A 126 -4.63 7.33 -1.09
N PHE A 127 -4.94 8.19 -0.13
CA PHE A 127 -4.19 8.28 1.13
C PHE A 127 -4.22 6.97 1.92
N LEU A 128 -5.40 6.35 2.03
CA LEU A 128 -5.55 5.07 2.71
C LEU A 128 -4.77 3.96 2.00
N ALA A 129 -4.85 3.91 0.67
CA ALA A 129 -4.13 2.94 -0.14
C ALA A 129 -2.61 3.04 0.04
N GLU A 130 -2.07 4.26 0.06
CA GLU A 130 -0.64 4.50 0.32
C GLU A 130 -0.22 3.94 1.69
N LYS A 131 -0.99 4.24 2.75
CA LYS A 131 -0.73 3.72 4.10
C LYS A 131 -0.82 2.19 4.16
N LEU A 132 -1.80 1.59 3.50
CA LEU A 132 -1.96 0.14 3.43
C LEU A 132 -0.77 -0.51 2.70
N ARG A 133 -0.28 0.09 1.62
CA ARG A 133 0.90 -0.42 0.89
C ARG A 133 2.16 -0.34 1.75
N TYR A 134 2.35 0.74 2.49
CA TYR A 134 3.45 0.87 3.45
C TYR A 134 3.40 -0.22 4.53
N ILE A 135 2.24 -0.43 5.16
CA ILE A 135 2.07 -1.47 6.20
C ILE A 135 2.29 -2.87 5.62
N SER A 136 1.74 -3.14 4.42
CA SER A 136 1.92 -4.43 3.75
C SER A 136 3.38 -4.72 3.42
N ALA A 137 4.17 -3.71 3.02
CA ALA A 137 5.60 -3.87 2.78
C ALA A 137 6.37 -4.17 4.08
N TYR A 138 6.04 -3.47 5.16
CA TYR A 138 6.65 -3.68 6.47
C TYR A 138 6.40 -5.08 7.05
N LEU A 139 5.16 -5.56 6.95
CA LEU A 139 4.79 -6.91 7.41
C LEU A 139 5.49 -8.01 6.62
N LYS A 140 5.66 -7.82 5.31
CA LYS A 140 6.33 -8.79 4.45
C LYS A 140 7.81 -8.95 4.77
N ASP A 141 8.49 -7.84 5.07
CA ASP A 141 9.89 -7.85 5.49
C ASP A 141 10.09 -8.54 6.86
N SER A 142 9.10 -8.38 7.75
CA SER A 142 9.09 -9.05 9.06
C SER A 142 8.91 -10.57 8.94
N GLU A 143 8.04 -11.05 8.05
CA GLU A 143 7.89 -12.49 7.77
C GLU A 143 9.14 -13.10 7.12
N GLU A 144 9.79 -12.40 6.20
CA GLU A 144 11.04 -12.88 5.58
C GLU A 144 12.20 -12.95 6.59
N SER A 145 12.35 -11.94 7.44
CA SER A 145 13.35 -11.96 8.52
C SER A 145 13.13 -13.10 9.51
N GLN A 146 11.87 -13.39 9.87
CA GLN A 146 11.58 -14.49 10.79
C GLN A 146 11.81 -15.87 10.14
N LYS A 147 11.54 -16.00 8.84
CA LYS A 147 11.81 -17.23 8.08
C LYS A 147 13.31 -17.53 8.01
N TYR A 148 14.14 -16.50 7.86
CA TYR A 148 15.60 -16.63 7.84
C TYR A 148 16.16 -17.08 9.20
N ASP A 149 15.68 -16.50 10.30
CA ASP A 149 16.07 -16.87 11.66
C ASP A 149 15.69 -18.33 11.98
N SER A 150 14.48 -18.77 11.57
CA SER A 150 14.02 -20.16 11.75
C SER A 150 14.86 -21.19 10.98
N GLU A 151 15.26 -20.90 9.72
CA GLU A 151 16.14 -21.78 8.94
C GLU A 151 17.54 -21.85 9.54
N THR A 152 18.09 -20.71 9.97
CA THR A 152 19.42 -20.64 10.59
C THR A 152 19.48 -21.42 11.91
N GLY A 153 18.44 -21.32 12.73
CA GLY A 153 18.30 -22.09 13.97
C GLY A 153 18.34 -23.61 13.73
N LYS A 154 17.62 -24.10 12.70
CA LYS A 154 17.64 -25.53 12.31
C LYS A 154 19.04 -26.01 11.90
N ILE A 155 19.77 -25.19 11.15
CA ILE A 155 21.15 -25.51 10.72
C ILE A 155 22.08 -25.55 11.93
N PHE A 156 21.99 -24.57 12.82
CA PHE A 156 22.83 -24.48 14.01
C PHE A 156 22.58 -25.66 14.97
N ASP A 157 21.32 -26.06 15.15
CA ASP A 157 20.95 -27.24 15.92
C ASP A 157 21.44 -28.53 15.28
N ALA A 158 21.40 -28.66 13.95
CA ALA A 158 21.97 -29.81 13.24
C ALA A 158 23.50 -29.91 13.40
N ILE A 159 24.22 -28.77 13.38
CA ILE A 159 25.67 -28.72 13.62
C ILE A 159 25.99 -29.08 15.07
N ARG A 160 25.24 -28.53 16.03
CA ARG A 160 25.37 -28.85 17.47
C ARG A 160 25.15 -30.34 17.74
N HIS A 161 24.17 -30.95 17.07
CA HIS A 161 23.93 -32.40 17.16
C HIS A 161 25.05 -33.23 16.52
N SER A 162 25.68 -32.72 15.45
CA SER A 162 26.83 -33.38 14.80
C SER A 162 28.12 -33.27 15.62
N PHE A 163 28.29 -32.19 16.38
CA PHE A 163 29.45 -31.97 17.26
C PHE A 163 29.31 -32.57 18.66
N SER A 164 28.14 -33.08 19.04
CA SER A 164 27.91 -33.73 20.34
C SER A 164 28.42 -35.18 20.43
N ARG A 165 29.43 -35.56 19.62
CA ARG A 165 30.19 -36.79 19.84
C ARG A 165 31.59 -36.50 20.38
N PRO A 166 31.78 -36.41 21.71
CA PRO A 166 33.08 -36.66 22.30
C PRO A 166 33.19 -38.15 22.61
N ASN A 167 33.84 -38.91 21.73
CA ASN A 167 34.69 -40.00 22.21
C ASN A 167 36.11 -39.43 22.22
N ILE A 168 36.46 -38.74 23.30
CA ILE A 168 37.86 -38.36 23.54
C ILE A 168 38.55 -39.64 23.99
N GLU A 169 39.09 -40.34 23.01
CA GLU A 169 40.09 -41.37 23.26
C GLU A 169 41.35 -40.70 23.82
N LYS A 170 41.89 -41.31 24.87
CA LYS A 170 42.91 -40.81 25.79
C LYS A 170 44.09 -40.13 25.09
N ILE A 171 44.33 -38.86 25.41
CA ILE A 171 45.63 -38.21 25.17
C ILE A 171 46.53 -38.52 26.37
N PRO A 172 47.67 -39.21 26.20
CA PRO A 172 48.57 -39.48 27.31
C PRO A 172 49.24 -38.19 27.80
N THR A 173 49.27 -38.06 29.11
CA THR A 173 49.93 -37.03 29.89
C THR A 173 51.43 -36.98 29.57
N ILE A 174 51.91 -35.87 29.02
CA ILE A 174 53.34 -35.53 28.99
C ILE A 174 53.60 -34.58 30.16
N SER A 175 53.83 -35.17 31.32
CA SER A 175 54.74 -34.61 32.30
C SER A 175 56.13 -34.56 31.65
N GLU A 176 56.91 -33.51 31.95
CA GLU A 176 58.27 -33.24 31.46
C GLU A 176 58.44 -32.81 29.99
N ARG A 177 58.33 -31.49 29.75
CA ARG A 177 59.41 -30.79 29.03
C ARG A 177 59.44 -29.30 29.36
N ALA A 178 60.50 -28.95 30.09
CA ALA A 178 61.24 -27.70 30.05
C ALA A 178 60.56 -26.41 30.51
N MET A 179 60.99 -25.99 31.70
CA MET A 179 61.05 -24.62 32.19
C MET A 179 61.43 -23.61 31.09
N VAL A 180 60.55 -22.65 30.82
CA VAL A 180 60.90 -21.27 30.44
C VAL A 180 59.84 -20.33 31.01
N GLN A 181 60.15 -19.64 32.10
CA GLN A 181 59.49 -18.40 32.54
C GLN A 181 60.34 -17.20 32.03
N PRO A 182 59.87 -15.95 32.07
CA PRO A 182 58.85 -15.33 31.21
C PRO A 182 59.44 -14.11 30.45
N ARG A 183 58.82 -13.65 29.36
CA ARG A 183 59.08 -12.28 28.84
C ARG A 183 57.77 -11.56 28.57
N THR A 184 57.45 -10.60 29.42
CA THR A 184 56.47 -9.54 29.19
C THR A 184 57.07 -8.47 28.27
N PRO A 185 56.42 -8.11 27.15
CA PRO A 185 56.70 -6.88 26.44
C PRO A 185 55.92 -5.71 27.06
N ALA A 186 56.56 -4.56 27.14
CA ALA A 186 56.14 -3.33 27.81
C ALA A 186 54.83 -2.70 27.27
N PRO A 187 54.10 -1.92 28.09
CA PRO A 187 52.96 -1.13 27.63
C PRO A 187 53.41 0.02 26.70
N PRO A 188 52.62 0.35 25.65
CA PRO A 188 52.92 1.47 24.77
C PRO A 188 52.75 2.82 25.51
N PRO A 189 53.59 3.83 25.19
CA PRO A 189 53.57 5.13 25.86
C PRO A 189 52.30 5.92 25.57
N SER A 190 51.72 6.50 26.62
CA SER A 190 50.68 7.53 26.53
C SER A 190 51.27 8.81 25.93
N LYS A 191 50.72 9.28 24.81
CA LYS A 191 50.94 10.64 24.33
C LYS A 191 49.65 11.29 23.86
N SER A 192 49.20 12.21 24.71
CA SER A 192 48.61 13.52 24.42
C SER A 192 47.49 13.60 23.39
N ILE A 193 46.27 13.74 23.94
CA ILE A 193 45.18 14.54 23.37
C ILE A 193 45.68 15.96 23.11
N PRO A 194 45.42 16.54 21.93
CA PRO A 194 45.23 17.99 21.79
C PRO A 194 43.74 18.28 21.64
N GLN A 195 43.20 19.04 22.61
CA GLN A 195 41.91 19.72 22.53
C GLN A 195 41.94 20.83 21.45
N PRO A 196 40.76 21.26 20.93
CA PRO A 196 40.64 22.06 19.71
C PRO A 196 40.71 23.57 19.96
N PRO A 197 41.06 24.39 18.95
CA PRO A 197 40.68 25.82 18.91
C PRO A 197 39.51 26.00 17.93
N ILE A 198 38.29 26.24 18.43
CA ILE A 198 37.61 27.55 18.57
C ILE A 198 37.19 28.16 17.21
N CYS A 199 35.87 28.13 16.96
CA CYS A 199 35.18 28.92 15.93
C CYS A 199 35.41 30.43 16.12
N PRO A 200 35.52 31.22 15.03
CA PRO A 200 35.39 32.66 15.12
C PRO A 200 33.93 33.05 15.43
N GLN A 201 33.76 33.75 16.55
CA GLN A 201 32.65 34.66 16.82
C GLN A 201 32.95 36.01 16.12
N GLY A 202 31.92 36.63 15.54
CA GLY A 202 31.81 38.10 15.52
C GLY A 202 31.74 38.79 14.15
N GLY A 203 30.72 39.66 14.01
CA GLY A 203 30.72 40.84 13.13
C GLY A 203 29.49 40.94 12.22
N THR A 204 28.32 41.40 12.67
CA THR A 204 27.84 42.81 12.76
C THR A 204 27.81 43.62 11.47
N GLY A 205 26.62 44.14 11.13
CA GLY A 205 26.33 45.20 10.13
C GLY A 205 25.02 44.86 9.40
N SER A 206 23.82 45.32 9.79
CA SER A 206 23.27 46.68 9.97
C SER A 206 23.25 47.55 8.71
N THR A 207 22.15 48.30 8.59
CA THR A 207 21.68 49.21 7.52
C THR A 207 21.01 48.51 6.33
N GLY A 208 19.80 48.83 5.88
CA GLY A 208 18.92 49.99 6.10
C GLY A 208 18.42 50.48 4.73
N GLY A 209 17.14 50.84 4.60
CA GLY A 209 16.57 51.48 3.40
C GLY A 209 15.29 50.79 2.91
N GLU A 210 14.10 51.13 3.40
CA GLU A 210 13.20 52.25 3.01
C GLU A 210 12.66 52.20 1.57
N LYS A 211 11.32 52.13 1.51
CA LYS A 211 10.37 52.79 0.58
C LYS A 211 10.54 52.59 -0.94
N SER A 212 9.52 51.99 -1.56
CA SER A 212 8.40 52.75 -2.14
C SER A 212 7.19 51.87 -2.42
#